data_AF-A0A9C7W1B0-F1
#
_entry.id   AF-A0A9C7W1B0-F1
#
_cell.length_a   1.000
_cell.length_b   1.000
_cell.length_c   1.000
_cell.angle_alpha   90.00
_cell.angle_beta   90.00
_cell.angle_gamma   90.00
#
_symmetry.space_group_name_H-M   'P 1'
#
loop_
_entity.id
_entity.type
_entity.pdbx_description
1 polymer ?
#
loop_
_entity_poly.entity_id
_entity_poly.type
_entity_poly.pdbx_seq_one_letter_code
_entity_poly.pdbx_strand_id
1 'polypeptide(L)'
;YPLSYHQAPDNRPDKARIATFDWDKKKVTLNNDRVYDISPGVQDPASFLFFWMLTPPRIGQTGKISLVDGKRMSQYEFKVIGHEKIESLWGKINTLRIERQKEGSPDKILRMWLATDYSNIPVIIENIRPKYKMTFTLEKADGLEAGGKGKGERKD
;
A
#
# COMPACT_ATOMS: atom_id res chain seq x y z
N TYR A 1 4.61 2.02 -12.45
CA TYR A 1 4.89 3.09 -11.45
C TYR A 1 3.91 4.24 -11.65
N PRO A 2 3.62 5.05 -10.62
CA PRO A 2 2.70 6.17 -10.78
C PRO A 2 3.26 7.23 -11.73
N LEU A 3 2.40 7.78 -12.60
CA LEU A 3 2.77 8.87 -13.52
C LEU A 3 2.32 10.23 -12.96
N SER A 4 1.12 10.27 -12.36
CA SER A 4 0.58 11.45 -11.70
C SER A 4 -0.32 11.06 -10.53
N TYR A 5 -0.25 11.83 -9.44
CA TYR A 5 -1.21 11.80 -8.34
C TYR A 5 -2.04 13.07 -8.34
N HIS A 6 -3.35 12.96 -8.12
CA HIS A 6 -4.26 14.09 -8.01
C HIS A 6 -5.29 13.84 -6.91
N GLN A 7 -5.31 14.71 -5.91
CA GLN A 7 -6.34 14.72 -4.87
C GLN A 7 -6.84 16.15 -4.70
N ALA A 8 -8.14 16.37 -4.87
CA ALA A 8 -8.76 17.67 -4.66
C ALA A 8 -10.09 17.50 -3.90
N PRO A 9 -10.41 18.38 -2.94
CA PRO A 9 -11.78 18.50 -2.44
C PRO A 9 -12.69 19.06 -3.54
N ASP A 10 -13.86 18.48 -3.74
CA ASP A 10 -14.80 18.88 -4.81
C ASP A 10 -15.14 20.38 -4.76
N ASN A 11 -15.39 20.91 -3.56
CA ASN A 11 -15.76 22.31 -3.36
C ASN A 11 -14.55 23.26 -3.30
N ARG A 12 -13.32 22.75 -3.34
CA ARG A 12 -12.08 23.53 -3.20
C ARG A 12 -10.96 22.96 -4.10
N PRO A 13 -11.14 22.96 -5.44
CA PRO A 13 -10.13 22.46 -6.37
C PRO A 13 -8.81 23.25 -6.29
N ASP A 14 -8.83 24.51 -5.83
CA ASP A 14 -7.65 25.33 -5.50
C ASP A 14 -6.75 24.69 -4.42
N LYS A 15 -7.28 23.74 -3.64
CA LYS A 15 -6.56 22.98 -2.61
C LYS A 15 -6.10 21.62 -3.10
N ALA A 16 -6.05 21.40 -4.42
CA ALA A 16 -5.53 20.19 -5.01
C ALA A 16 -4.10 19.90 -4.53
N ARG A 17 -3.80 18.61 -4.39
CA ARG A 17 -2.46 18.07 -4.19
C ARG A 17 -2.11 17.27 -5.41
N ILE A 18 -1.03 17.67 -6.09
CA ILE A 18 -0.62 17.08 -7.35
C ILE A 18 0.84 16.68 -7.25
N ALA A 19 1.17 15.50 -7.75
CA ALA A 19 2.54 15.06 -7.94
C ALA A 19 2.69 14.50 -9.36
N THR A 20 3.72 14.95 -10.08
CA THR A 20 4.04 14.49 -11.45
C THR A 20 5.38 13.78 -11.42
N PHE A 21 5.40 12.53 -11.85
CA PHE A 21 6.59 11.67 -11.79
C PHE A 21 7.26 11.61 -13.16
N ASP A 22 8.53 12.00 -13.21
CA ASP A 22 9.41 11.87 -14.37
C ASP A 22 10.43 10.76 -14.07
N TRP A 23 10.11 9.54 -14.50
CA TRP A 23 10.93 8.35 -14.22
C TRP A 23 12.24 8.33 -14.99
N ASP A 24 12.29 8.96 -16.17
CA ASP A 24 13.50 9.10 -16.97
C ASP A 24 14.52 9.99 -16.26
N LYS A 25 14.04 11.12 -15.71
CA LYS A 25 14.88 12.03 -14.91
C LYS A 25 15.00 11.64 -13.45
N LYS A 26 14.29 10.61 -13.00
CA LYS A 26 14.22 10.16 -11.60
C LYS A 26 13.81 11.28 -10.65
N LYS A 27 12.84 12.11 -11.05
CA LYS A 27 12.30 13.21 -10.25
C LYS A 27 10.78 13.11 -10.09
N VAL A 28 10.26 13.66 -8.99
CA VAL A 28 8.85 13.98 -8.84
C VAL A 28 8.70 15.45 -8.48
N THR A 29 7.80 16.14 -9.17
CA THR A 29 7.49 17.56 -8.96
C THR A 29 6.10 17.69 -8.37
N LEU A 30 5.96 18.49 -7.31
CA LEU A 30 4.68 18.76 -6.67
C LEU A 30 4.10 20.10 -7.12
N ASN A 31 2.79 20.31 -7.00
CA ASN A 31 2.17 21.61 -7.28
C ASN A 31 2.45 22.71 -6.24
N ASN A 32 3.38 22.48 -5.33
CA ASN A 32 3.94 23.49 -4.41
C ASN A 32 5.43 23.74 -4.67
N ASP A 33 5.87 23.48 -5.91
CA ASP A 33 7.22 23.68 -6.45
C ASP A 33 8.32 22.82 -5.80
N ARG A 34 7.98 21.95 -4.85
CA ARG A 34 8.95 20.99 -4.30
C ARG A 34 9.26 19.91 -5.32
N VAL A 35 10.53 19.57 -5.41
CA VAL A 35 11.05 18.50 -6.25
C VAL A 35 11.79 17.49 -5.37
N TYR A 36 11.56 16.21 -5.60
CA TYR A 36 12.26 15.12 -4.90
C TYR A 36 12.91 14.17 -5.90
N ASP A 37 14.05 13.60 -5.52
CA ASP A 37 14.61 12.42 -6.19
C ASP A 37 13.74 11.19 -5.91
N ILE A 38 13.52 10.38 -6.94
CA ILE A 38 12.75 9.12 -6.84
C ILE A 38 13.58 7.94 -7.32
N SER A 39 13.31 6.79 -6.72
CA SER A 39 13.85 5.50 -7.12
C SER A 39 12.71 4.53 -7.44
N PRO A 40 12.98 3.45 -8.20
CA PRO A 40 11.99 2.40 -8.42
C PRO A 40 11.35 1.95 -7.11
N GLY A 41 10.01 1.93 -7.07
CA GLY A 41 9.24 1.54 -5.89
C GLY A 41 8.60 2.69 -5.13
N VAL A 42 8.96 3.96 -5.37
CA VAL A 42 8.18 5.11 -4.87
C VAL A 42 6.74 5.00 -5.38
N GLN A 43 5.77 5.22 -4.48
CA GLN A 43 4.34 5.18 -4.79
C GLN A 43 3.68 6.53 -4.46
N ASP A 44 2.46 6.72 -4.97
CA ASP A 44 1.52 7.71 -4.44
C ASP A 44 0.49 7.01 -3.52
N PRO A 45 -0.32 7.76 -2.73
CA PRO A 45 -1.30 7.16 -1.84
C PRO A 45 -2.33 6.22 -2.50
N ALA A 46 -2.75 6.48 -3.73
CA ALA A 46 -3.73 5.66 -4.44
C ALA A 46 -3.08 4.38 -4.98
N SER A 47 -1.92 4.48 -5.63
CA SER A 47 -1.18 3.30 -6.12
C SER A 47 -0.69 2.38 -5.00
N PHE A 48 -0.37 2.94 -3.83
CA PHE A 48 0.07 2.18 -2.67
C PHE A 48 -0.95 1.10 -2.21
N LEU A 49 -2.26 1.32 -2.39
CA LEU A 49 -3.29 0.35 -2.01
C LEU A 49 -3.17 -0.97 -2.78
N PHE A 50 -2.62 -0.93 -4.00
CA PHE A 50 -2.46 -2.09 -4.89
C PHE A 50 -1.02 -2.63 -4.89
N PHE A 51 -0.10 -1.97 -4.18
CA PHE A 51 1.34 -2.26 -4.27
C PHE A 51 1.66 -3.75 -4.02
N TRP A 52 1.06 -4.33 -3.00
CA TRP A 52 1.28 -5.74 -2.62
C TRP A 52 0.50 -6.75 -3.45
N MET A 53 -0.52 -6.32 -4.19
CA MET A 53 -1.17 -7.17 -5.19
C MET A 53 -0.26 -7.30 -6.43
N LEU A 54 0.35 -6.20 -6.85
CA LEU A 54 1.23 -6.14 -8.02
C LEU A 54 2.65 -6.64 -7.73
N THR A 55 3.08 -6.58 -6.47
CA THR A 55 4.42 -6.94 -6.03
C THR A 55 4.34 -7.88 -4.81
N PRO A 56 3.86 -9.14 -4.96
CA PRO A 56 3.59 -10.03 -3.84
C PRO A 56 4.73 -10.10 -2.80
N PRO A 57 4.46 -9.83 -1.52
CA PRO A 57 5.48 -9.83 -0.48
C PRO A 57 5.90 -11.25 -0.07
N ARG A 58 7.13 -11.38 0.44
CA ARG A 58 7.64 -12.63 1.03
C ARG A 58 7.62 -12.55 2.55
N ILE A 59 7.35 -13.67 3.24
CA ILE A 59 7.42 -13.74 4.71
C ILE A 59 8.80 -13.27 5.18
N GLY A 60 8.83 -12.45 6.24
CA GLY A 60 10.08 -11.95 6.83
C GLY A 60 10.73 -10.83 6.03
N GLN A 61 10.22 -10.49 4.84
CA GLN A 61 10.70 -9.37 4.06
C GLN A 61 10.53 -8.07 4.85
N THR A 62 11.61 -7.29 4.90
CA THR A 62 11.62 -5.91 5.38
C THR A 62 12.02 -4.99 4.24
N GLY A 63 11.71 -3.70 4.38
CA GLY A 63 12.16 -2.71 3.42
C GLY A 63 11.65 -1.33 3.73
N LYS A 64 11.97 -0.40 2.83
CA LYS A 64 11.49 0.98 2.87
C LYS A 64 10.54 1.23 1.72
N ILE A 65 9.54 2.06 1.97
CA ILE A 65 8.65 2.58 0.94
C ILE A 65 8.47 4.09 1.11
N SER A 66 8.62 4.81 -0.01
CA SER A 66 8.40 6.25 -0.07
C SER A 66 7.04 6.53 -0.69
N LEU A 67 6.24 7.36 -0.03
CA LEU A 67 4.97 7.85 -0.55
C LEU A 67 5.05 9.34 -0.85
N VAL A 68 4.50 9.75 -1.99
CA VAL A 68 4.43 11.15 -2.41
C VAL A 68 2.96 11.56 -2.59
N ASP A 69 2.46 12.43 -1.71
CA ASP A 69 1.03 12.76 -1.58
C ASP A 69 0.64 14.13 -2.18
N GLY A 70 1.46 14.66 -3.11
CA GLY A 70 1.31 16.01 -3.66
C GLY A 70 1.61 17.15 -2.68
N LYS A 71 1.87 16.87 -1.40
CA LYS A 71 2.33 17.85 -0.40
C LYS A 71 3.78 17.63 0.01
N ARG A 72 4.19 16.36 0.14
CA ARG A 72 5.54 15.95 0.56
C ARG A 72 5.84 14.50 0.14
N MET A 73 7.12 14.16 0.14
CA MET A 73 7.55 12.77 0.25
C MET A 73 7.60 12.35 1.73
N SER A 74 7.15 11.14 2.05
CA SER A 74 7.28 10.53 3.38
C SER A 74 7.86 9.12 3.24
N GLN A 75 8.82 8.80 4.10
CA GLN A 75 9.45 7.48 4.14
C GLN A 75 8.85 6.64 5.26
N TYR A 76 8.75 5.35 4.97
CA TYR A 76 8.21 4.35 5.87
C TYR A 76 9.05 3.10 5.81
N GLU A 77 9.11 2.41 6.94
CA GLU A 77 9.67 1.06 7.02
C GLU A 77 8.52 0.07 7.08
N PHE A 78 8.66 -1.05 6.39
CA PHE A 78 7.68 -2.14 6.45
C PHE A 78 8.33 -3.45 6.85
N LYS A 79 7.52 -4.31 7.46
CA LYS A 79 7.86 -5.70 7.76
C LYS A 79 6.66 -6.59 7.43
N VAL A 80 6.94 -7.65 6.69
CA VAL A 80 6.01 -8.75 6.47
C VAL A 80 6.11 -9.69 7.67
N ILE A 81 5.07 -9.71 8.49
CA ILE A 81 5.07 -10.37 9.79
C ILE A 81 4.95 -11.89 9.62
N GLY A 82 3.94 -12.34 8.87
CA GLY A 82 3.69 -13.77 8.66
C GLY A 82 2.25 -14.09 8.30
N HIS A 83 2.01 -15.37 8.06
CA HIS A 83 0.68 -15.89 7.74
C HIS A 83 -0.25 -15.87 8.96
N GLU A 84 -1.51 -15.53 8.71
CA GLU A 84 -2.55 -15.45 9.72
C GLU A 84 -3.87 -15.88 9.10
N LYS A 85 -4.59 -16.81 9.73
CA LYS A 85 -5.96 -17.10 9.36
C LYS A 85 -6.88 -16.23 10.21
N ILE A 86 -7.67 -15.38 9.56
CA ILE A 86 -8.50 -14.39 10.26
C ILE A 86 -9.98 -14.60 9.95
N GLU A 87 -10.83 -14.17 10.89
CA GLU A 87 -12.25 -13.91 10.62
C GLU A 87 -12.36 -12.58 9.89
N SER A 88 -13.09 -12.55 8.77
CA SER A 88 -13.35 -11.35 7.99
C SER A 88 -14.80 -11.34 7.51
N LEU A 89 -15.22 -10.27 6.83
CA LEU A 89 -16.52 -10.23 6.16
C LEU A 89 -16.64 -11.24 5.01
N TRP A 90 -15.52 -11.84 4.59
CA TRP A 90 -15.47 -12.92 3.58
C TRP A 90 -15.46 -14.31 4.25
N GLY A 91 -15.67 -14.38 5.57
CA GLY A 91 -15.48 -15.57 6.39
C GLY A 91 -14.03 -15.79 6.80
N LYS A 92 -13.70 -17.05 7.14
CA LYS A 92 -12.35 -17.48 7.54
C LYS A 92 -11.44 -17.57 6.33
N ILE A 93 -10.46 -16.67 6.21
CA ILE A 93 -9.56 -16.61 5.06
C ILE A 93 -8.08 -16.62 5.47
N ASN A 94 -7.22 -17.14 4.59
CA ASN A 94 -5.77 -17.08 4.78
C ASN A 94 -5.26 -15.70 4.40
N THR A 95 -4.43 -15.12 5.25
CA THR A 95 -3.84 -13.80 5.02
C THR A 95 -2.36 -13.76 5.32
N LEU A 96 -1.69 -12.75 4.78
CA LEU A 96 -0.33 -12.36 5.11
C LEU A 96 -0.37 -10.97 5.77
N ARG A 97 0.07 -10.89 7.03
CA ARG A 97 0.06 -9.63 7.79
C ARG A 97 1.31 -8.81 7.50
N ILE A 98 1.10 -7.54 7.20
CA ILE A 98 2.16 -6.54 6.97
C ILE A 98 1.96 -5.37 7.91
N GLU A 99 3.05 -4.87 8.48
CA GLU A 99 3.06 -3.62 9.21
C GLU A 99 4.00 -2.63 8.54
N ARG A 100 3.58 -1.37 8.54
CA ARG A 100 4.36 -0.24 8.06
C ARG A 100 4.35 0.85 9.13
N GLN A 101 5.52 1.38 9.44
CA GLN A 101 5.70 2.44 10.41
C GLN A 101 6.33 3.66 9.75
N LYS A 102 5.96 4.86 10.20
CA LYS A 102 6.59 6.07 9.72
C LYS A 102 7.93 6.27 10.43
N GLU A 103 8.97 6.57 9.66
CA GLU A 103 10.28 6.90 10.22
C GLU A 103 10.17 8.09 11.20
N GLY A 104 10.77 7.94 12.38
CA GLY A 104 10.67 8.93 13.48
C GLY A 104 9.27 9.04 14.11
N SER A 105 8.36 8.10 13.88
CA SER A 105 7.03 8.04 14.53
C SER A 105 6.56 6.59 14.69
N PRO A 106 7.19 5.82 15.61
CA PRO A 106 6.91 4.38 15.80
C PRO A 106 5.48 4.10 16.30
N ASP A 107 4.83 5.11 16.87
CA ASP A 107 3.44 5.14 17.32
C ASP A 107 2.41 5.29 16.19
N LYS A 108 2.86 5.50 14.94
CA LYS A 108 2.01 5.63 13.75
C LYS A 108 2.18 4.43 12.84
N ILE A 109 1.31 3.45 13.03
CA ILE A 109 1.37 2.15 12.34
C ILE A 109 0.24 2.07 11.32
N LEU A 110 0.56 1.55 10.14
CA LEU A 110 -0.43 1.00 9.22
C LEU A 110 -0.24 -0.52 9.21
N ARG A 111 -1.30 -1.27 9.45
CA ARG A 111 -1.29 -2.73 9.37
C ARG A 111 -2.28 -3.19 8.31
N MET A 112 -1.89 -4.19 7.54
CA MET A 112 -2.72 -4.75 6.49
C MET A 112 -2.71 -6.27 6.60
N TRP A 113 -3.88 -6.87 6.43
CA TRP A 113 -4.04 -8.30 6.21
C TRP A 113 -4.36 -8.51 4.74
N LEU A 114 -3.43 -9.13 4.02
CA LEU A 114 -3.56 -9.39 2.59
C LEU A 114 -4.11 -10.79 2.38
N ALA A 115 -5.25 -10.95 1.72
CA ALA A 115 -5.85 -12.24 1.46
C ALA A 115 -5.04 -13.01 0.41
N THR A 116 -4.25 -13.99 0.86
CA THR A 116 -3.27 -14.69 0.02
C THR A 116 -3.92 -15.53 -1.07
N ASP A 117 -5.13 -16.00 -0.79
CA ASP A 117 -5.93 -16.77 -1.75
C ASP A 117 -6.58 -15.87 -2.81
N TYR A 118 -6.54 -14.54 -2.66
CA TYR A 118 -7.23 -13.57 -3.52
C TYR A 118 -6.27 -12.49 -4.03
N SER A 119 -5.15 -12.92 -4.62
CA SER A 119 -4.14 -12.03 -5.20
C SER A 119 -3.58 -10.99 -4.22
N ASN A 120 -3.53 -11.32 -2.93
CA ASN A 120 -3.04 -10.44 -1.86
C ASN A 120 -3.84 -9.13 -1.71
N ILE A 121 -5.13 -9.11 -2.06
CA ILE A 121 -5.97 -7.94 -1.80
C ILE A 121 -6.02 -7.63 -0.28
N PRO A 122 -5.86 -6.37 0.16
CA PRO A 122 -6.06 -6.02 1.56
C PRO A 122 -7.53 -6.17 1.97
N VAL A 123 -7.81 -7.09 2.89
CA VAL A 123 -9.16 -7.33 3.43
C VAL A 123 -9.42 -6.57 4.72
N ILE A 124 -8.36 -6.28 5.48
CA ILE A 124 -8.40 -5.41 6.65
C ILE A 124 -7.22 -4.45 6.57
N ILE A 125 -7.48 -3.17 6.78
CA ILE A 125 -6.45 -2.14 6.93
C ILE A 125 -6.69 -1.41 8.26
N GLU A 126 -5.72 -1.45 9.15
CA GLU A 126 -5.73 -0.68 10.39
C GLU A 126 -4.77 0.49 10.28
N ASN A 127 -5.28 1.68 10.59
CA ASN A 127 -4.50 2.90 10.70
C ASN A 127 -4.46 3.32 12.17
N ILE A 128 -3.36 3.03 12.83
CA ILE A 128 -3.16 3.21 14.26
C ILE A 128 -2.44 4.55 14.49
N ARG A 129 -2.97 5.34 15.42
CA ARG A 129 -2.41 6.61 15.88
C ARG A 129 -2.44 6.63 17.41
N PRO A 130 -1.68 7.53 18.06
CA PRO A 130 -1.65 7.62 19.53
C PRO A 130 -3.02 7.76 20.19
N LYS A 131 -3.95 8.45 19.52
CA LYS A 131 -5.26 8.79 20.09
C LYS A 131 -6.42 7.97 19.52
N TYR A 132 -6.22 7.27 18.41
CA TYR A 132 -7.31 6.56 17.74
C TYR A 132 -6.79 5.44 16.85
N LYS A 133 -7.66 4.48 16.57
CA LYS A 133 -7.50 3.47 15.53
C LYS A 133 -8.65 3.61 14.54
N MET A 134 -8.35 3.65 13.25
CA MET A 134 -9.34 3.48 12.19
C MET A 134 -9.13 2.10 11.58
N THR A 135 -10.20 1.35 11.40
CA THR A 135 -10.18 0.04 10.74
C THR A 135 -11.06 0.12 9.50
N PHE A 136 -10.50 -0.27 8.36
CA PHE A 136 -11.22 -0.45 7.11
C PHE A 136 -11.34 -1.95 6.86
N THR A 137 -12.55 -2.43 6.65
CA THR A 137 -12.84 -3.84 6.33
C THR A 137 -13.44 -3.90 4.94
N LEU A 138 -12.87 -4.75 4.09
CA LEU A 138 -13.42 -4.99 2.76
C LEU A 138 -14.55 -6.01 2.88
N GLU A 139 -15.77 -5.57 2.56
CA GLU A 139 -16.95 -6.44 2.65
C GLU A 139 -17.07 -7.38 1.46
N LYS A 140 -16.74 -6.91 0.25
CA LYS A 140 -16.83 -7.67 -0.99
C LYS A 140 -15.91 -7.08 -2.06
N ALA A 141 -15.37 -7.93 -2.94
CA ALA A 141 -14.76 -7.52 -4.19
C ALA A 141 -15.06 -8.58 -5.26
N ASP A 142 -15.82 -8.19 -6.27
CA ASP A 142 -16.17 -9.06 -7.39
C ASP A 142 -15.04 -9.11 -8.43
N GLY A 143 -14.90 -10.24 -9.13
CA GLY A 143 -13.86 -10.45 -10.16
C GLY A 143 -12.49 -10.86 -9.62
N LEU A 144 -12.36 -11.09 -8.31
CA LEU A 144 -11.19 -11.73 -7.70
C LEU A 144 -11.49 -13.20 -7.46
N GLU A 145 -11.00 -14.04 -8.36
CA GLU A 145 -11.09 -15.49 -8.18
C GLU A 145 -10.11 -15.95 -7.09
N ALA A 146 -10.55 -16.89 -6.26
CA ALA A 146 -9.64 -17.57 -5.36
C ALA A 146 -8.59 -18.31 -6.19
N GLY A 147 -7.34 -17.88 -6.10
CA GLY A 147 -6.20 -18.53 -6.73
C GLY A 147 -5.99 -19.90 -6.10
N GLY A 148 -6.55 -20.95 -6.72
CA GLY A 148 -6.19 -22.32 -6.36
C GLY A 148 -4.69 -22.48 -6.50
N LYS A 149 -4.04 -23.11 -5.50
CA LYS A 149 -2.64 -23.55 -5.59
C LYS A 149 -2.42 -24.14 -6.99
N GLY A 150 -1.64 -23.44 -7.82
CA GLY A 150 -1.15 -24.01 -9.06
C GLY A 150 -0.57 -25.36 -8.72
N LYS A 151 -1.13 -26.42 -9.32
CA LYS A 151 -0.48 -27.72 -9.37
C LYS A 151 0.98 -27.48 -9.70
N GLY A 152 1.87 -28.05 -8.90
CA GLY A 152 3.29 -27.98 -9.19
C GLY A 152 3.53 -28.45 -10.62
N GLU A 153 4.10 -27.59 -11.44
CA GLU A 153 4.98 -28.03 -12.50
C GLU A 153 6.40 -27.98 -11.92
N ARG A 154 6.77 -29.06 -11.24
CA ARG A 154 8.06 -29.66 -11.58
C ARG A 154 7.84 -30.36 -12.91
N LYS A 155 8.53 -29.89 -13.94
CA LYS A 155 8.97 -30.73 -15.04
C LYS A 155 10.43 -30.35 -15.31
N ASP A 156 11.26 -31.31 -14.90
CA ASP A 156 12.54 -31.76 -15.45
C ASP A 156 13.59 -30.73 -15.87
#